data_AF-A0A5R2N901-F1
#
_entry.id   AF-A0A5R2N901-F1
#
_cell.length_a   1.000
_cell.length_b   1.000
_cell.length_c   1.000
_cell.angle_alpha   90.00
_cell.angle_beta   90.00
_cell.angle_gamma   90.00
#
_symmetry.space_group_name_H-M   'P 1'
#
loop_
_entity.id
_entity.type
_entity.pdbx_description
1 polymer ?
#
loop_
_entity_poly.entity_id
_entity_poly.type
_entity_poly.pdbx_seq_one_letter_code
_entity_poly.pdbx_strand_id
1 'polypeptide(L)'
;MRLSRFTKSRKAARKQPSAASFRTEIIADVFVPEYAEDVRFFSRKLANPGRLRRFSTRDLRESLITLFYLAVAAALPVRWWSPICDWASRFRLKRHMRKDFRAYAAATRAVLGDGIDARKLFEAMLTARHRRRMQLAAHLVAGRWTPTIRLEGLEGLQAALQRGHGAILWCDQFT
;
A
#
# COMPACT_ATOMS: atom_id res chain seq x y z
N MET A 1 -21.66 46.67 1.34
CA MET A 1 -21.48 45.41 0.59
C MET A 1 -21.50 44.23 1.56
N ARG A 2 -22.52 43.37 1.51
CA ARG A 2 -22.71 42.22 2.41
C ARG A 2 -22.49 40.92 1.63
N LEU A 3 -21.51 40.11 2.05
CA LEU A 3 -21.25 38.78 1.49
C LEU A 3 -22.32 37.79 1.99
N SER A 4 -23.08 37.21 1.06
CA SER A 4 -24.16 36.26 1.35
C SER A 4 -23.62 34.84 1.57
N ARG A 5 -23.75 34.42 2.82
CA ARG A 5 -23.92 33.07 3.39
C ARG A 5 -23.79 31.86 2.43
N PHE A 6 -22.80 31.03 2.76
CA PHE A 6 -22.76 29.58 2.51
C PHE A 6 -24.10 28.91 2.85
N THR A 7 -24.90 28.60 1.83
CA THR A 7 -26.07 27.73 1.95
C THR A 7 -25.69 26.29 1.63
N LYS A 8 -25.83 25.45 2.65
CA LYS A 8 -25.84 23.99 2.60
C LYS A 8 -26.85 23.52 1.55
N SER A 9 -26.38 23.03 0.40
CA SER A 9 -27.24 22.30 -0.54
C SER A 9 -27.41 20.86 -0.05
N ARG A 10 -28.47 20.64 0.74
CA ARG A 10 -29.17 19.35 0.83
C ARG A 10 -29.80 19.08 -0.54
N LYS A 11 -29.08 18.38 -1.41
CA LYS A 11 -29.71 17.50 -2.41
C LYS A 11 -29.02 16.16 -2.34
N ALA A 12 -29.73 15.22 -1.74
CA ALA A 12 -29.50 13.79 -1.88
C ALA A 12 -29.55 13.46 -3.37
N ALA A 13 -28.41 13.54 -4.04
CA ALA A 13 -28.19 12.75 -5.24
C ALA A 13 -28.23 11.30 -4.77
N ARG A 14 -29.33 10.61 -5.11
CA ARG A 14 -29.48 9.16 -5.12
C ARG A 14 -28.09 8.52 -5.25
N LYS A 15 -27.58 7.91 -4.18
CA LYS A 15 -26.39 7.05 -4.28
C LYS A 15 -26.79 5.93 -5.24
N GLN A 16 -26.35 6.03 -6.49
CA GLN A 16 -26.24 4.83 -7.31
C GLN A 16 -25.41 3.83 -6.51
N PRO A 17 -25.82 2.56 -6.41
CA PRO A 17 -25.08 1.56 -5.65
C PRO A 17 -23.64 1.60 -6.12
N SER A 18 -22.70 1.72 -5.18
CA SER A 18 -21.26 1.81 -5.43
C SER A 18 -20.66 0.51 -5.95
N ALA A 19 -21.46 -0.33 -6.60
CA ALA A 19 -20.97 -1.35 -7.49
C ALA A 19 -20.47 -0.61 -8.73
N ALA A 20 -19.19 -0.23 -8.73
CA ALA A 20 -18.49 0.01 -9.98
C ALA A 20 -18.83 -1.19 -10.89
N SER A 21 -19.42 -0.93 -12.06
CA SER A 21 -19.69 -2.00 -13.02
C SER A 21 -18.34 -2.55 -13.45
N PHE A 22 -17.96 -3.71 -12.93
CA PHE A 22 -16.75 -4.37 -13.37
C PHE A 22 -17.10 -5.19 -14.61
N ARG A 23 -16.29 -5.04 -15.66
CA ARG A 23 -16.37 -5.90 -16.83
C ARG A 23 -15.28 -6.95 -16.70
N THR A 24 -15.67 -8.22 -16.75
CA THR A 24 -14.73 -9.33 -16.86
C THR A 24 -14.38 -9.53 -18.33
N GLU A 25 -13.09 -9.55 -18.63
CA GLU A 25 -12.55 -9.86 -19.96
C GLU A 25 -11.69 -11.12 -19.85
N ILE A 26 -11.83 -12.05 -20.78
CA ILE A 26 -10.96 -13.24 -20.85
C ILE A 26 -9.59 -12.77 -21.36
N ILE A 27 -8.53 -13.03 -20.61
CA ILE A 27 -7.15 -12.64 -20.96
C ILE A 27 -6.44 -13.79 -21.67
N ALA A 28 -6.68 -15.02 -21.20
CA ALA A 28 -6.00 -16.20 -21.70
C ALA A 28 -6.86 -17.43 -21.41
N ASP A 29 -6.87 -18.36 -22.35
CA ASP A 29 -7.32 -19.73 -22.14
C ASP A 29 -6.08 -20.60 -22.19
N VAL A 30 -5.77 -21.26 -21.08
CA VAL A 30 -4.59 -22.12 -20.95
C VAL A 30 -5.08 -23.54 -20.79
N PHE A 31 -4.73 -24.40 -21.75
CA PHE A 31 -5.00 -25.82 -21.67
C PHE A 31 -4.09 -26.43 -20.60
N VAL A 32 -4.68 -27.09 -19.60
CA VAL A 32 -3.95 -27.78 -18.54
C VAL A 32 -3.96 -29.29 -18.83
N PRO A 33 -2.85 -29.87 -19.32
CA PRO A 33 -2.81 -31.26 -19.79
C PRO A 33 -3.15 -32.28 -18.71
N GLU A 34 -2.86 -31.96 -17.45
CA GLU A 34 -3.06 -32.85 -16.29
C GLU A 34 -4.53 -33.12 -15.96
N TYR A 35 -5.41 -32.18 -16.30
CA TYR A 35 -6.86 -32.29 -16.06
C TYR A 35 -7.64 -32.39 -17.37
N ALA A 36 -6.97 -32.35 -18.53
CA ALA A 36 -7.57 -32.30 -19.86
C ALA A 36 -8.64 -31.19 -19.99
N GLU A 37 -8.43 -30.06 -19.31
CA GLU A 37 -9.38 -28.95 -19.20
C GLU A 37 -8.75 -27.63 -19.63
N ASP A 38 -9.56 -26.76 -20.26
CA ASP A 38 -9.20 -25.38 -20.56
C ASP A 38 -9.50 -24.47 -19.37
N VAL A 39 -8.46 -23.90 -18.76
CA VAL A 39 -8.61 -22.93 -17.68
C VAL A 39 -8.63 -21.51 -18.26
N ARG A 40 -9.77 -20.82 -18.08
CA ARG A 40 -9.94 -19.43 -18.52
C ARG A 40 -9.48 -18.44 -17.44
N PHE A 41 -8.57 -17.55 -17.80
CA PHE A 41 -8.12 -16.45 -16.96
C PHE A 41 -8.92 -15.19 -17.25
N PHE A 42 -9.45 -14.57 -16.20
CA PHE A 42 -10.27 -13.37 -16.29
C PHE A 42 -9.53 -12.14 -15.75
N SER A 43 -9.57 -11.03 -16.49
CA SER A 43 -9.26 -9.70 -15.98
C SER A 43 -10.53 -9.04 -15.48
N ARG A 44 -10.44 -8.35 -14.36
CA ARG A 44 -11.52 -7.48 -13.88
C ARG A 44 -11.16 -6.03 -14.19
N LYS A 45 -11.77 -5.45 -15.23
CA LYS A 45 -11.60 -4.03 -15.57
C LYS A 45 -12.76 -3.20 -15.03
N LEU A 46 -12.46 -1.97 -14.59
CA LEU A 46 -13.51 -1.01 -14.22
C LEU A 46 -14.18 -0.52 -15.52
N ALA A 47 -15.46 -0.85 -15.74
CA ALA A 47 -16.16 -0.47 -16.98
C ALA A 47 -16.47 1.04 -17.04
N ASN A 48 -16.71 1.64 -15.88
CA ASN A 48 -16.90 3.08 -15.74
C ASN A 48 -15.90 3.59 -14.72
N PRO A 49 -14.72 4.09 -15.14
CA PRO A 49 -13.89 4.85 -14.24
C PRO A 49 -14.73 6.04 -13.77
N GLY A 50 -15.13 6.03 -12.49
CA GLY A 50 -15.81 7.16 -11.90
C GLY A 50 -14.98 8.44 -12.11
N ARG A 51 -15.61 9.61 -11.94
CA ARG A 51 -14.93 10.90 -12.11
C ARG A 51 -13.55 10.88 -11.44
N LEU A 52 -12.53 11.28 -12.20
CA LEU A 52 -11.16 11.37 -11.70
C LEU A 52 -11.16 12.12 -10.37
N ARG A 53 -10.61 11.47 -9.34
CA ARG A 53 -10.55 12.02 -7.99
C ARG A 53 -9.80 13.36 -8.06
N ARG A 54 -10.47 14.45 -7.66
CA ARG A 54 -9.84 15.78 -7.58
C ARG A 54 -8.67 15.73 -6.60
N PHE A 55 -7.59 16.43 -6.95
CA PHE A 55 -6.44 16.64 -6.06
C PHE A 55 -6.92 17.17 -4.71
N SER A 56 -6.59 16.45 -3.66
CA SER A 56 -6.85 16.85 -2.28
C SER A 56 -5.57 17.43 -1.66
N THR A 57 -5.72 18.22 -0.60
CA THR A 57 -4.59 18.60 0.27
C THR A 57 -3.84 17.39 0.84
N ARG A 58 -4.50 16.23 0.92
CA ARG A 58 -3.85 14.96 1.22
C ARG A 58 -2.81 14.58 0.16
N ASP A 59 -3.12 14.76 -1.11
CA ASP A 59 -2.28 14.32 -2.22
C ASP A 59 -1.04 15.21 -2.32
N LEU A 60 -1.19 16.53 -2.18
CA LEU A 60 -0.06 17.47 -2.08
C LEU A 60 0.89 17.08 -0.94
N ARG A 61 0.34 16.71 0.22
CA ARG A 61 1.16 16.26 1.35
C ARG A 61 1.90 14.95 1.04
N GLU A 62 1.23 13.97 0.44
CA GLU A 62 1.93 12.72 0.06
C GLU A 62 3.03 13.01 -0.97
N SER A 63 2.79 13.90 -1.94
CA SER A 63 3.80 14.34 -2.91
C SER A 63 5.00 15.00 -2.23
N LEU A 64 4.79 15.91 -1.27
CA LEU A 64 5.87 16.53 -0.51
C LEU A 64 6.70 15.52 0.28
N ILE A 65 6.03 14.53 0.90
CA ILE A 65 6.72 13.46 1.64
C ILE A 65 7.55 12.60 0.68
N THR A 66 7.01 12.27 -0.49
CA THR A 66 7.75 11.51 -1.52
C THR A 66 8.96 12.29 -2.00
N LEU A 67 8.81 13.58 -2.33
CA LEU A 67 9.92 14.44 -2.76
C LEU A 67 10.99 14.56 -1.67
N PHE A 68 10.58 14.70 -0.41
CA PHE A 68 11.49 14.70 0.73
C PHE A 68 12.34 13.43 0.78
N TYR A 69 11.73 12.24 0.67
CA TYR A 69 12.50 11.00 0.70
C TYR A 69 13.38 10.78 -0.52
N LEU A 70 12.97 11.24 -1.71
CA LEU A 70 13.83 11.24 -2.89
C LEU A 70 15.07 12.10 -2.65
N ALA A 71 14.90 13.31 -2.11
CA ALA A 71 16.02 14.19 -1.81
C ALA A 71 16.96 13.59 -0.74
N VAL A 72 16.42 13.04 0.34
CA VAL A 72 17.20 12.37 1.39
C VAL A 72 17.96 11.17 0.81
N ALA A 73 17.34 10.37 -0.04
CA ALA A 73 17.95 9.17 -0.62
C ALA A 73 19.07 9.50 -1.61
N ALA A 74 18.95 10.61 -2.33
CA ALA A 74 19.97 11.09 -3.26
C ALA A 74 21.17 11.75 -2.53
N ALA A 75 20.91 12.48 -1.44
CA ALA A 75 21.91 13.34 -0.82
C ALA A 75 22.62 12.73 0.40
N LEU A 76 21.95 11.86 1.16
CA LEU A 76 22.45 11.40 2.47
C LEU A 76 22.89 9.93 2.46
N PRO A 77 23.99 9.59 3.17
CA PRO A 77 24.41 8.20 3.35
C PRO A 77 23.37 7.34 4.08
N VAL A 78 23.35 6.04 3.78
CA VAL A 78 22.38 5.05 4.31
C VAL A 78 22.26 5.07 5.84
N ARG A 79 23.36 5.32 6.57
CA ARG A 79 23.37 5.41 8.04
C ARG A 79 22.40 6.44 8.62
N TRP A 80 22.07 7.50 7.86
CA TRP A 80 21.16 8.56 8.30
C TRP A 80 19.70 8.27 7.98
N TRP A 81 19.40 7.23 7.19
CA TRP A 81 18.04 6.98 6.73
C TRP A 81 17.13 6.51 7.86
N SER A 82 17.60 5.60 8.72
CA SER A 82 16.83 5.14 9.89
C SER A 82 16.45 6.27 10.84
N PRO A 83 17.39 7.10 11.34
CA PRO A 83 17.03 8.18 12.28
C PRO A 83 16.10 9.21 11.64
N ILE A 84 16.22 9.50 10.33
CA ILE A 84 15.29 10.38 9.61
C ILE A 84 13.89 9.76 9.54
N CYS A 85 13.77 8.46 9.27
CA CYS A 85 12.50 7.76 9.27
C CYS A 85 11.85 7.72 10.65
N ASP A 86 12.65 7.48 11.70
CA ASP A 86 12.18 7.45 13.10
C ASP A 86 11.73 8.85 13.55
N TRP A 87 12.43 9.91 13.15
CA TRP A 87 12.00 11.28 13.40
C TRP A 87 10.72 11.63 12.63
N ALA A 88 10.64 11.27 11.36
CA ALA A 88 9.49 11.53 10.51
C ALA A 88 8.22 10.79 10.98
N SER A 89 8.36 9.56 11.53
CA SER A 89 7.22 8.80 12.06
C SER A 89 6.64 9.42 13.34
N ARG A 90 7.47 10.12 14.12
CA ARG A 90 7.03 10.89 15.30
C ARG A 90 6.32 12.18 14.91
N PHE A 91 6.53 12.69 13.70
CA PHE A 91 5.82 13.87 13.22
C PHE A 91 4.32 13.60 13.19
N ARG A 92 3.57 14.32 14.02
CA ARG A 92 2.11 14.18 14.20
C ARG A 92 1.67 12.84 14.76
N LEU A 93 2.53 12.18 15.55
CA LEU A 93 2.18 10.96 16.28
C LEU A 93 0.85 11.11 17.05
N LYS A 94 0.65 12.24 17.74
CA LYS A 94 -0.61 12.56 18.45
C LYS A 94 -1.86 12.44 17.56
N ARG A 95 -1.77 12.88 16.29
CA ARG A 95 -2.88 12.82 15.34
C ARG A 95 -3.16 11.38 14.90
N HIS A 96 -2.11 10.60 14.62
CA HIS A 96 -2.25 9.19 14.26
C HIS A 96 -2.82 8.38 15.41
N MET A 97 -2.34 8.62 16.63
CA MET A 97 -2.90 8.02 17.84
C MET A 97 -4.38 8.32 18.01
N ARG A 98 -4.80 9.57 17.80
CA ARG A 98 -6.21 9.93 17.94
C ARG A 98 -7.11 9.30 16.88
N LYS A 99 -6.63 9.11 15.65
CA LYS A 99 -7.48 8.71 14.51
C LYS A 99 -7.43 7.23 14.18
N ASP A 100 -6.25 6.63 14.24
CA ASP A 100 -5.98 5.35 13.59
C ASP A 100 -5.69 4.25 14.63
N PHE A 101 -5.19 4.61 15.82
CA PHE A 101 -4.75 3.66 16.84
C PHE A 101 -5.86 2.74 17.34
N ARG A 102 -7.07 3.24 17.59
CA ARG A 102 -8.17 2.40 18.14
C ARG A 102 -8.51 1.23 17.20
N ALA A 103 -8.63 1.50 15.91
CA ALA A 103 -8.92 0.48 14.91
C ALA A 103 -7.76 -0.50 14.77
N TYR A 104 -6.52 0.03 14.75
CA TYR A 104 -5.33 -0.81 14.71
C TYR A 104 -5.23 -1.73 15.93
N ALA A 105 -5.33 -1.18 17.14
CA ALA A 105 -5.20 -1.95 18.38
C ALA A 105 -6.27 -3.05 18.50
N ALA A 106 -7.51 -2.79 18.06
CA ALA A 106 -8.55 -3.80 18.01
C ALA A 106 -8.19 -4.94 17.04
N ALA A 107 -7.73 -4.62 15.82
CA ALA A 107 -7.32 -5.62 14.84
C ALA A 107 -6.10 -6.42 15.30
N THR A 108 -5.08 -5.75 15.86
CA THR A 108 -3.87 -6.43 16.32
C THR A 108 -4.15 -7.35 17.51
N ARG A 109 -4.99 -6.94 18.46
CA ARG A 109 -5.40 -7.81 19.58
C ARG A 109 -6.26 -8.97 19.14
N ALA A 110 -7.10 -8.80 18.11
CA ALA A 110 -7.88 -9.90 17.56
C ALA A 110 -7.00 -11.01 16.95
N VAL A 111 -5.81 -10.66 16.45
CA VAL A 111 -4.88 -11.62 15.82
C VAL A 111 -3.84 -12.15 16.82
N LEU A 112 -3.26 -11.28 17.66
CA LEU A 112 -2.13 -11.60 18.54
C LEU A 112 -2.51 -11.78 20.02
N GLY A 113 -3.79 -11.56 20.38
CA GLY A 113 -4.28 -11.60 21.76
C GLY A 113 -4.07 -10.29 22.53
N ASP A 114 -4.56 -10.24 23.77
CA ASP A 114 -4.60 -9.01 24.59
C ASP A 114 -3.29 -8.69 25.33
N GLY A 115 -2.34 -9.63 25.41
CA GLY A 115 -1.07 -9.46 26.12
C GLY A 115 -0.03 -8.58 25.43
N ILE A 116 -0.36 -7.99 24.28
CA ILE A 116 0.57 -7.21 23.47
C ILE A 116 0.60 -5.73 23.83
N ASP A 117 1.77 -5.11 23.70
CA ASP A 117 1.88 -3.65 23.67
C ASP A 117 1.50 -3.12 22.27
N ALA A 118 0.18 -3.00 22.05
CA ALA A 118 -0.38 -2.51 20.80
C ALA A 118 0.12 -1.09 20.43
N ARG A 119 0.48 -0.27 21.43
CA ARG A 119 0.99 1.08 21.17
C ARG A 119 2.40 1.02 20.59
N LYS A 120 3.29 0.25 21.20
CA LYS A 120 4.65 0.06 20.68
C LYS A 120 4.64 -0.54 19.28
N LEU A 121 3.76 -1.53 19.03
CA LEU A 121 3.56 -2.10 17.71
C LEU A 121 3.06 -1.07 16.69
N PHE A 122 2.13 -0.20 17.08
CA PHE A 122 1.63 0.86 16.21
C PHE A 122 2.73 1.89 15.87
N GLU A 123 3.53 2.32 16.85
CA GLU A 123 4.67 3.23 16.63
C GLU A 123 5.74 2.60 15.73
N ALA A 124 6.01 1.29 15.91
CA ALA A 124 6.89 0.52 15.04
C ALA A 124 6.34 0.43 13.61
N MET A 125 5.04 0.17 13.44
CA MET A 125 4.39 0.13 12.13
C MET A 125 4.47 1.49 11.41
N LEU A 126 4.23 2.61 12.12
CA LEU A 126 4.39 3.94 11.53
C LEU A 126 5.82 4.15 11.01
N THR A 127 6.80 3.73 11.80
CA THR A 127 8.21 3.80 11.44
C THR A 127 8.53 2.92 10.23
N ALA A 128 8.05 1.68 10.21
CA ALA A 128 8.19 0.75 9.09
C ALA A 128 7.63 1.33 7.78
N ARG A 129 6.46 1.99 7.85
CA ARG A 129 5.87 2.69 6.70
C ARG A 129 6.78 3.80 6.15
N HIS A 130 7.46 4.56 7.00
CA HIS A 130 8.41 5.58 6.56
C HIS A 130 9.68 4.95 5.98
N ARG A 131 10.20 3.87 6.58
CA ARG A 131 11.33 3.10 6.05
C ARG A 131 11.03 2.52 4.66
N ARG A 132 9.83 1.95 4.46
CA ARG A 132 9.39 1.45 3.15
C ARG A 132 9.39 2.54 2.08
N ARG A 133 8.90 3.74 2.40
CA ARG A 133 8.95 4.89 1.47
C ARG A 133 10.36 5.28 1.12
N MET A 134 11.25 5.28 2.12
CA MET A 134 12.66 5.60 1.94
C MET A 134 13.36 4.57 1.06
N GLN A 135 13.11 3.27 1.26
CA GLN A 135 13.63 2.18 0.43
C GLN A 135 13.15 2.31 -1.03
N LEU A 136 11.87 2.61 -1.26
CA LEU A 136 11.36 2.84 -2.60
C LEU A 136 12.00 4.07 -3.25
N ALA A 137 12.18 5.17 -2.51
CA ALA A 137 12.88 6.35 -3.00
C ALA A 137 14.33 6.02 -3.36
N ALA A 138 15.05 5.30 -2.49
CA ALA A 138 16.41 4.86 -2.74
C ALA A 138 16.53 3.97 -3.97
N HIS A 139 15.58 3.07 -4.20
CA HIS A 139 15.58 2.26 -5.43
C HIS A 139 15.48 3.10 -6.71
N LEU A 140 14.83 4.27 -6.65
CA LEU A 140 14.65 5.15 -7.80
C LEU A 140 15.83 6.10 -8.04
N VAL A 141 16.53 6.54 -6.98
CA VAL A 141 17.55 7.62 -7.11
C VAL A 141 18.94 7.24 -6.61
N ALA A 142 19.06 6.26 -5.71
CA ALA A 142 20.33 5.87 -5.15
C ALA A 142 21.00 4.82 -6.02
N GLY A 143 21.69 5.25 -7.08
CA GLY A 143 22.37 4.36 -8.03
C GLY A 143 23.45 3.45 -7.44
N ARG A 144 23.83 3.63 -6.15
CA ARG A 144 24.81 2.80 -5.43
C ARG A 144 24.19 2.02 -4.26
N TRP A 145 22.88 2.03 -4.10
CA TRP A 145 22.20 1.26 -3.05
C TRP A 145 21.81 -0.12 -3.56
N THR A 146 22.59 -1.13 -3.20
CA THR A 146 22.35 -2.54 -3.54
C THR A 146 22.06 -3.33 -2.26
N PRO A 147 20.79 -3.48 -1.87
CA PRO A 147 20.46 -4.26 -0.68
C PRO A 147 20.78 -5.74 -0.91
N THR A 148 21.37 -6.39 0.09
CA THR A 148 21.48 -7.85 0.10
C THR A 148 20.12 -8.43 0.44
N ILE A 149 19.49 -9.11 -0.52
CA ILE A 149 18.19 -9.75 -0.35
C ILE A 149 18.41 -11.25 -0.22
N ARG A 150 17.99 -11.82 0.92
CA ARG A 150 17.91 -13.27 1.10
C ARG A 150 16.46 -13.69 0.88
N LEU A 151 16.26 -14.66 0.00
CA LEU A 151 14.96 -15.28 -0.24
C LEU A 151 14.94 -16.64 0.46
N GLU A 152 13.94 -16.86 1.30
CA GLU A 152 13.71 -18.14 1.99
C GLU A 152 12.54 -18.87 1.32
N GLY A 153 12.66 -20.19 1.12
CA GLY A 153 11.65 -21.00 0.43
C GLY A 153 11.67 -20.92 -1.10
N LEU A 154 12.78 -20.46 -1.69
CA LEU A 154 12.96 -20.36 -3.14
C LEU A 154 12.92 -21.73 -3.83
N GLU A 155 13.32 -22.78 -3.11
CA GLU A 155 13.39 -24.15 -3.60
C GLU A 155 12.02 -24.65 -4.05
N GLY A 156 10.97 -24.33 -3.28
CA GLY A 156 9.59 -24.70 -3.62
C GLY A 156 9.08 -24.01 -4.88
N LEU A 157 9.43 -22.72 -5.06
CA LEU A 157 9.10 -21.97 -6.27
C LEU A 157 9.81 -22.55 -7.50
N GLN A 158 11.11 -22.84 -7.37
CA GLN A 158 11.90 -23.43 -8.46
C GLN A 158 11.38 -24.81 -8.85
N ALA A 159 11.07 -25.67 -7.87
CA ALA A 159 10.52 -27.00 -8.13
C ALA A 159 9.16 -26.95 -8.85
N ALA A 160 8.27 -26.02 -8.46
CA ALA A 160 6.97 -25.84 -9.13
C ALA A 160 7.13 -25.37 -10.58
N LEU A 161 8.05 -24.43 -10.84
CA LEU A 161 8.34 -23.94 -12.19
C LEU A 161 8.99 -25.02 -13.07
N GLN A 162 9.93 -25.80 -12.54
CA GLN A 162 10.60 -26.88 -13.28
C GLN A 162 9.63 -27.99 -13.71
N ARG A 163 8.59 -28.25 -12.91
CA ARG A 163 7.53 -29.22 -13.24
C ARG A 163 6.49 -28.71 -14.23
N GLY A 164 6.60 -27.46 -14.67
CA GLY A 164 5.68 -26.87 -15.66
C GLY A 164 4.32 -26.43 -15.10
N HIS A 165 4.10 -26.53 -13.78
CA HIS A 165 2.81 -26.14 -13.17
C HIS A 165 2.60 -24.61 -13.09
N GLY A 166 3.64 -23.82 -13.36
CA GLY A 166 3.62 -22.39 -13.09
C GLY A 166 3.66 -22.06 -11.59
N ALA A 167 3.51 -20.78 -11.24
CA ALA A 167 3.50 -20.35 -9.84
C ALA A 167 2.66 -19.09 -9.64
N ILE A 168 1.93 -19.03 -8.52
CA ILE A 168 1.18 -17.85 -8.08
C ILE A 168 1.88 -17.28 -6.85
N LEU A 169 2.38 -16.05 -6.98
CA LEU A 169 2.96 -15.31 -5.87
C LEU A 169 1.87 -14.45 -5.22
N TRP A 170 1.48 -14.82 -3.99
CA TRP A 170 0.56 -14.02 -3.19
C TRP A 170 1.33 -13.05 -2.28
N CYS A 171 1.30 -11.76 -2.63
CA CYS A 171 1.96 -10.72 -1.86
C CYS A 171 0.91 -9.91 -1.08
N ASP A 172 0.94 -9.98 0.24
CA ASP A 172 0.17 -9.07 1.09
C ASP A 172 0.92 -7.73 1.26
N GLN A 173 0.19 -6.67 1.65
CA GLN A 173 0.72 -5.34 1.90
C GLN A 173 1.42 -5.23 3.26
N PHE A 174 2.32 -6.15 3.58
CA PHE A 174 3.16 -6.03 4.76
C PHE A 174 4.09 -4.80 4.64
N THR A 175 4.28 -4.08 5.76
CA THR A 175 5.17 -2.91 5.88
C THR A 175 6.29 -3.21 6.85
#